data_AF-A0A535E1R6-F1
#
_entry.id   AF-A0A535E1R6-F1
#
_cell.length_a   1.000
_cell.length_b   1.000
_cell.length_c   1.000
_cell.angle_alpha   90.00
_cell.angle_beta   90.00
_cell.angle_gamma   90.00
#
_symmetry.space_group_name_H-M   'P 1'
#
loop_
_entity.id
_entity.type
_entity.pdbx_description
1 polymer ?
#
loop_
_entity_poly.entity_id
_entity_poly.type
_entity_poly.pdbx_seq_one_letter_code
_entity_poly.pdbx_strand_id
1 'polypeptide(L)'
;GAAYLTYLGLQALRSSFRRDTSEMPSRRRGANLYLQGVFSNVLNPKVAVFYLTFLPQFMSPGDNVLVRSLAFAVAHGVMGIAWLTAYAYALTRISALLGDAGVRRWLERVTGGVLIALGARLALERR
;
A
#
# COMPACT_ATOMS: atom_id res chain seq x y z
N GLY A 1 13.22 4.58 10.04
CA GLY A 1 12.00 3.85 10.42
C GLY A 1 11.17 4.66 11.37
N ALA A 2 11.49 4.60 12.67
CA ALA A 2 10.76 5.26 13.74
C ALA A 2 10.49 6.76 13.49
N ALA A 3 11.55 7.56 13.26
CA ALA A 3 11.41 9.00 13.00
C ALA A 3 10.53 9.32 11.78
N TYR A 4 10.61 8.51 10.72
CA TYR A 4 9.81 8.69 9.52
C TYR A 4 8.32 8.34 9.75
N LEU A 5 8.03 7.25 10.49
CA LEU A 5 6.67 6.88 10.88
C LEU A 5 6.03 7.93 11.79
N THR A 6 6.77 8.43 12.78
CA THR A 6 6.31 9.50 13.67
C THR A 6 6.06 10.79 12.88
N TYR A 7 6.94 11.14 11.93
CA TYR A 7 6.76 12.29 11.04
C TYR A 7 5.49 12.16 10.19
N LEU A 8 5.28 11.02 9.51
CA LEU A 8 4.07 10.77 8.72
C LEU A 8 2.80 10.79 9.58
N GLY A 9 2.86 10.23 10.79
CA GLY A 9 1.73 10.24 11.71
C GLY A 9 1.37 11.65 12.20
N LEU A 10 2.37 12.48 12.50
CA LEU A 10 2.18 13.90 12.82
C LEU A 10 1.64 14.70 11.64
N GLN A 11 2.03 14.36 10.41
CA GLN A 11 1.52 14.99 9.20
C GLN A 11 0.03 14.67 8.98
N ALA A 12 -0.38 13.40 9.15
CA ALA A 12 -1.78 12.98 9.08
C ALA A 12 -2.65 13.59 10.20
N LEU A 13 -2.11 13.72 11.41
CA LEU A 13 -2.83 14.45 12.47
C LEU A 13 -2.99 15.92 12.12
N ARG A 14 -1.93 16.58 11.65
CA ARG A 14 -1.99 18.00 11.23
C ARG A 14 -2.97 18.25 10.08
N SER A 15 -3.09 17.33 9.12
CA SER A 15 -4.08 17.45 8.04
C SER A 15 -5.51 17.38 8.57
N SER A 16 -5.75 16.55 9.59
CA SER A 16 -7.10 16.43 10.18
C SER A 16 -7.60 17.70 10.88
N PHE A 17 -6.69 18.65 11.21
CA PHE A 17 -7.01 19.92 11.86
C PHE A 17 -6.97 21.14 10.93
N ARG A 18 -6.33 21.07 9.76
CA ARG A 18 -6.28 22.18 8.79
C ARG A 18 -7.42 22.07 7.77
N ARG A 19 -8.45 22.87 8.02
CA ARG A 19 -9.52 23.45 7.16
C ARG A 19 -9.73 22.94 5.73
N ASP A 20 -11.01 22.89 5.38
CA ASP A 20 -11.73 22.72 4.10
C ASP A 20 -11.24 23.54 2.88
N THR A 21 -9.94 23.58 2.62
CA THR A 21 -9.39 23.89 1.29
C THR A 21 -8.77 22.63 0.74
N SER A 22 -9.58 21.59 0.59
CA SER A 22 -9.22 20.50 -0.31
C SER A 22 -9.41 21.03 -1.73
N GLU A 23 -8.52 21.93 -2.17
CA GLU A 23 -8.02 21.75 -3.52
C GLU A 23 -7.52 20.30 -3.53
N MET A 24 -8.32 19.40 -4.12
CA MET A 24 -7.78 18.12 -4.55
C MET A 24 -6.50 18.50 -5.29
N PRO A 25 -5.33 17.92 -4.95
CA PRO A 25 -4.11 18.25 -5.67
C PRO A 25 -4.47 18.11 -7.15
N SER A 26 -4.42 19.25 -7.87
CA SER A 26 -4.93 19.33 -9.23
C SER A 26 -4.37 18.12 -9.94
N ARG A 27 -5.27 17.22 -10.39
CA ARG A 27 -4.89 15.91 -10.93
C ARG A 27 -3.80 16.19 -11.94
N ARG A 28 -2.53 15.88 -11.61
CA ARG A 28 -1.37 16.32 -12.41
C ARG A 28 -1.66 15.87 -13.83
N ARG A 29 -1.98 16.82 -14.70
CA ARG A 29 -2.72 16.56 -15.95
C ARG A 29 -1.84 15.92 -17.05
N GLY A 30 -0.69 15.35 -16.69
CA GLY A 30 0.35 14.98 -17.65
C GLY A 30 0.92 13.57 -17.52
N ALA A 31 0.71 12.85 -16.41
CA ALA A 31 1.25 11.50 -16.25
C ALA A 31 0.13 10.47 -16.43
N ASN A 32 0.33 9.50 -17.33
CA ASN A 32 -0.56 8.36 -17.42
C ASN A 32 -0.44 7.56 -16.12
N LEU A 33 -1.42 7.72 -15.22
CA LEU A 33 -1.46 7.08 -13.89
C LEU A 33 -1.29 5.56 -13.99
N TYR A 34 -1.72 4.96 -15.10
CA TYR A 34 -1.48 3.55 -15.38
C TYR A 34 0.01 3.26 -15.54
N LEU A 35 0.73 4.00 -16.39
CA LEU A 35 2.18 3.83 -16.56
C LEU A 35 2.95 4.13 -15.27
N GLN A 36 2.52 5.14 -14.50
CA GLN A 36 3.13 5.41 -13.20
C GLN A 36 2.93 4.22 -12.24
N GLY A 37 1.75 3.62 -12.23
CA GLY A 37 1.46 2.41 -11.47
C GLY A 37 2.29 1.22 -11.94
N VAL A 38 2.35 0.97 -13.25
CA VAL A 38 3.15 -0.11 -13.86
C VAL A 38 4.62 0.05 -13.51
N PHE A 39 5.22 1.20 -13.79
CA PHE A 39 6.62 1.44 -13.46
C PHE A 39 6.87 1.36 -11.95
N SER A 40 6.01 1.94 -11.12
CA SER A 40 6.17 1.84 -9.66
C SER A 40 6.09 0.39 -9.16
N ASN A 41 5.35 -0.48 -9.83
CA ASN A 41 5.22 -1.88 -9.47
C ASN A 41 6.42 -2.71 -9.99
N VAL A 42 6.78 -2.52 -11.27
CA VAL A 42 7.92 -3.21 -11.92
C VAL A 42 9.24 -2.82 -11.28
N LEU A 43 9.44 -1.53 -10.96
CA LEU A 43 10.63 -1.02 -10.28
C LEU A 43 10.65 -1.33 -8.79
N ASN A 44 9.65 -2.02 -8.23
CA ASN A 44 9.62 -2.37 -6.81
C ASN A 44 10.50 -3.60 -6.55
N PRO A 45 11.73 -3.44 -6.02
CA PRO A 45 12.63 -4.57 -5.82
C PRO A 45 12.11 -5.56 -4.76
N LYS A 46 11.13 -5.16 -3.94
CA LYS A 46 10.59 -5.99 -2.86
C LYS A 46 9.93 -7.26 -3.37
N VAL A 47 9.23 -7.17 -4.51
CA VAL A 47 8.56 -8.32 -5.12
C VAL A 47 9.60 -9.31 -5.65
N ALA A 48 10.67 -8.81 -6.28
CA ALA A 48 11.77 -9.65 -6.74
C ALA A 48 12.46 -10.38 -5.58
N VAL A 49 12.80 -9.66 -4.50
CA VAL A 49 13.41 -10.26 -3.29
C VAL A 49 12.49 -11.31 -2.66
N PHE A 50 11.18 -11.03 -2.59
CA PHE A 50 10.19 -11.99 -2.12
C PHE A 50 10.21 -13.28 -2.95
N TYR A 51 10.09 -13.19 -4.27
CA TYR A 51 10.12 -14.39 -5.11
C TYR A 51 11.44 -15.15 -5.00
N LEU A 52 12.59 -14.48 -5.03
CA LEU A 52 13.88 -15.14 -4.87
C LEU A 52 14.01 -15.89 -3.53
N THR A 53 13.40 -15.38 -2.47
CA THR A 53 13.48 -15.98 -1.13
C THR A 53 12.49 -17.13 -0.93
N PHE A 54 11.27 -17.00 -1.47
CA PHE A 54 10.17 -17.93 -1.20
C PHE A 54 9.99 -18.99 -2.28
N LEU A 55 10.27 -18.69 -3.54
CA LEU A 55 10.07 -19.61 -4.67
C LEU A 55 10.84 -20.94 -4.51
N PRO A 56 12.12 -20.98 -4.05
CA PRO A 56 12.83 -22.25 -3.85
C PRO A 56 12.16 -23.15 -2.81
N GLN A 57 11.49 -22.57 -1.82
CA GLN A 57 10.79 -23.33 -0.75
C GLN A 57 9.58 -24.09 -1.30
N PHE A 58 9.05 -23.65 -2.44
CA PHE A 58 7.95 -24.29 -3.13
C PHE A 58 8.41 -25.13 -4.33
N MET A 59 9.68 -25.52 -4.41
CA MET A 59 10.20 -26.42 -5.44
C MET A 59 10.59 -27.76 -4.84
N SER A 60 10.23 -28.85 -5.51
CA SER A 60 10.60 -30.21 -5.13
C SER A 60 11.71 -30.72 -6.06
N PRO A 61 12.58 -31.64 -5.58
CA PRO A 61 13.60 -32.24 -6.44
C PRO A 61 12.93 -32.94 -7.64
N GLY A 62 13.31 -32.55 -8.86
CA GLY A 62 12.77 -33.10 -10.11
C GLY A 62 11.71 -32.24 -10.81
N ASP A 63 11.25 -31.15 -10.21
CA ASP A 63 10.33 -30.23 -10.89
C ASP A 63 11.00 -29.45 -12.03
N ASN A 64 10.23 -29.17 -13.08
CA ASN A 64 10.62 -28.17 -14.06
C ASN A 64 10.49 -26.76 -13.44
N VAL A 65 11.64 -26.17 -13.11
CA VAL A 65 11.76 -24.85 -12.48
C VAL A 65 10.96 -23.78 -13.22
N LEU A 66 11.02 -23.75 -14.56
CA LEU A 66 10.35 -22.73 -15.36
C LEU A 66 8.82 -22.84 -15.24
N VAL A 67 8.30 -24.07 -15.39
CA VAL A 67 6.85 -24.34 -15.34
C VAL A 67 6.29 -24.03 -13.96
N ARG A 68 6.96 -24.50 -12.89
CA ARG A 68 6.48 -24.27 -11.51
C ARG A 68 6.56 -22.79 -11.14
N SER A 69 7.60 -22.08 -11.58
CA SER A 69 7.73 -20.63 -11.36
C SER A 69 6.63 -19.84 -12.06
N LEU A 70 6.34 -20.17 -13.32
CA LEU A 70 5.26 -19.54 -14.08
C LEU A 70 3.90 -19.82 -13.44
N ALA A 71 3.64 -21.05 -13.00
CA ALA A 71 2.40 -21.40 -12.30
C ALA A 71 2.21 -20.56 -11.02
N PHE A 72 3.26 -20.43 -10.20
CA PHE A 72 3.23 -19.57 -9.01
C PHE A 72 3.00 -18.09 -9.35
N ALA A 73 3.71 -17.57 -10.35
CA ALA A 73 3.58 -16.19 -10.78
C ALA A 73 2.17 -15.88 -11.29
N VAL A 74 1.59 -16.79 -12.09
CA VAL A 74 0.21 -16.66 -12.59
C VAL A 74 -0.80 -16.75 -11.45
N ALA A 75 -0.69 -17.74 -10.58
CA ALA A 75 -1.59 -17.89 -9.43
C ALA A 75 -1.57 -16.64 -8.54
N HIS A 76 -0.38 -16.13 -8.22
CA HIS A 76 -0.24 -14.89 -7.45
C HIS A 76 -0.79 -13.67 -8.21
N GLY A 77 -0.53 -13.56 -9.51
CA GLY A 77 -1.10 -12.51 -10.36
C GLY A 77 -2.63 -12.50 -10.35
N VAL A 78 -3.26 -13.67 -10.51
CA VAL A 78 -4.73 -13.82 -10.46
C VAL A 78 -5.27 -13.43 -9.08
N MET A 79 -4.66 -13.89 -8.00
CA MET A 79 -5.04 -13.48 -6.64
C MET A 79 -4.92 -11.97 -6.45
N GLY A 80 -3.83 -11.37 -6.94
CA GLY A 80 -3.60 -9.92 -6.88
C GLY A 80 -4.66 -9.14 -7.66
N ILE A 81 -4.99 -9.56 -8.88
CA ILE A 81 -6.03 -8.94 -9.71
C ILE A 81 -7.40 -9.06 -9.01
N ALA A 82 -7.75 -10.26 -8.55
CA ALA A 82 -9.02 -10.49 -7.85
C ALA A 82 -9.12 -9.63 -6.59
N TRP A 83 -8.07 -9.60 -5.78
CA TRP A 83 -8.00 -8.80 -4.56
C TRP A 83 -8.11 -7.30 -4.83
N LEU A 84 -7.30 -6.76 -5.75
CA LEU A 84 -7.29 -5.34 -6.07
C LEU A 84 -8.61 -4.90 -6.72
N THR A 85 -9.23 -5.76 -7.54
CA THR A 85 -10.54 -5.50 -8.14
C THR A 85 -11.63 -5.47 -7.06
N ALA A 86 -11.63 -6.46 -6.16
CA ALA A 86 -12.55 -6.48 -5.02
C ALA A 86 -12.37 -5.25 -4.12
N TYR A 87 -11.12 -4.86 -3.86
CA TYR A 87 -10.78 -3.66 -3.08
C TYR A 87 -11.26 -2.37 -3.77
N ALA A 88 -10.99 -2.21 -5.06
CA ALA A 88 -11.46 -1.07 -5.84
C ALA A 88 -13.00 -0.99 -5.85
N TYR A 89 -13.66 -2.13 -6.01
CA TYR A 89 -15.12 -2.21 -5.96
C TYR A 89 -15.65 -1.82 -4.57
N ALA A 90 -15.10 -2.38 -3.49
CA ALA A 90 -15.49 -2.02 -2.13
C ALA A 90 -15.31 -0.51 -1.86
N LEU A 91 -14.19 0.07 -2.29
CA LEU A 91 -13.94 1.51 -2.18
C LEU A 91 -14.94 2.34 -2.96
N THR A 92 -15.33 1.95 -4.18
CA THR A 92 -16.37 2.69 -4.93
C THR A 92 -17.72 2.66 -4.23
N ARG A 93 -18.08 1.55 -3.55
CA ARG A 93 -19.33 1.45 -2.78
C ARG A 93 -19.33 2.32 -1.52
N ILE A 94 -18.17 2.45 -0.87
CA ILE A 94 -18.01 3.23 0.38
C ILE A 94 -17.57 4.68 0.07
N SER A 95 -17.33 5.00 -1.20
CA SER A 95 -16.82 6.31 -1.63
C SER A 95 -17.69 7.48 -1.17
N ALA A 96 -19.02 7.30 -1.12
CA ALA A 96 -19.95 8.29 -0.59
C ALA A 96 -19.73 8.56 0.92
N LEU A 97 -19.46 7.51 1.71
CA LEU A 97 -19.13 7.63 3.14
C LEU A 97 -17.72 8.21 3.34
N LEU A 98 -16.77 7.86 2.47
CA LEU A 98 -15.40 8.43 2.48
C LEU A 98 -15.37 9.90 2.04
N GLY A 99 -16.39 10.36 1.32
CA GLY A 99 -16.59 11.76 0.96
C GLY A 99 -17.04 12.63 2.13
N ASP A 100 -17.56 12.03 3.21
CA ASP A 100 -17.93 12.75 4.41
C ASP A 100 -16.68 13.28 5.15
N ALA A 101 -16.69 14.58 5.45
CA ALA A 101 -15.57 15.24 6.11
C ALA A 101 -15.34 14.70 7.54
N GLY A 102 -16.39 14.23 8.22
CA GLY A 102 -16.30 13.57 9.52
C GLY A 102 -15.55 12.24 9.46
N VAL A 103 -15.96 11.36 8.53
CA VAL A 103 -15.32 10.04 8.31
C VAL A 103 -13.85 10.21 7.91
N ARG A 104 -13.56 11.13 6.99
CA ARG A 104 -12.18 11.40 6.55
C ARG A 104 -11.29 11.90 7.69
N ARG A 105 -11.78 12.84 8.52
CA ARG A 105 -11.07 13.31 9.71
C ARG A 105 -10.81 12.18 10.71
N TRP A 106 -11.78 11.29 10.91
CA TRP A 106 -11.61 10.15 11.81
C TRP A 106 -10.54 9.18 11.29
N LEU A 107 -10.56 8.85 9.99
CA LEU A 107 -9.53 8.01 9.36
C LEU A 107 -8.13 8.61 9.45
N GLU A 108 -7.99 9.91 9.22
CA GLU A 108 -6.70 10.62 9.33
C GLU A 108 -6.17 10.60 10.77
N ARG A 109 -7.04 10.79 11.77
CA ARG A 109 -6.67 10.73 13.20
C ARG A 109 -6.25 9.33 13.63
N VAL A 110 -7.02 8.31 13.26
CA VAL A 110 -6.70 6.91 13.59
C VAL A 110 -5.39 6.50 12.94
N THR A 111 -5.24 6.79 11.65
CA THR A 111 -4.02 6.46 10.91
C THR A 111 -2.81 7.19 11.48
N GLY A 112 -2.93 8.49 11.76
CA GLY A 112 -1.88 9.28 12.38
C GLY A 112 -1.48 8.77 13.77
N GLY A 113 -2.47 8.43 14.61
CA GLY A 113 -2.25 7.85 15.92
C GLY A 113 -1.53 6.49 15.85
N VAL A 114 -1.97 5.60 14.97
CA VAL A 114 -1.33 4.29 14.76
C VAL A 114 0.11 4.46 14.27
N LEU A 115 0.38 5.37 13.33
CA LEU A 115 1.73 5.62 12.83
C LEU A 115 2.68 6.17 13.91
N ILE A 116 2.21 7.08 14.77
CA ILE A 116 2.99 7.57 15.91
C ILE A 116 3.24 6.45 16.92
N ALA A 117 2.22 5.63 17.23
CA ALA A 117 2.36 4.51 18.15
C ALA A 117 3.38 3.48 17.63
N LEU A 118 3.33 3.14 16.34
CA LEU A 118 4.31 2.26 15.70
C LEU A 118 5.71 2.89 15.66
N GLY A 119 5.81 4.19 15.39
CA GLY A 119 7.07 4.93 15.43
C GLY A 119 7.70 4.93 16.82
N ALA A 120 6.90 5.17 17.85
CA ALA A 120 7.31 5.15 19.26
C ALA A 120 7.72 3.73 19.68
N ARG A 121 6.91 2.71 19.37
CA ARG A 121 7.24 1.31 19.63
C ARG A 121 8.58 0.95 18.99
N LEU A 122 8.78 1.25 17.71
CA LEU A 122 10.01 0.94 17.00
C LEU A 122 11.23 1.70 17.56
N ALA A 123 11.04 2.89 18.12
CA ALA A 123 12.09 3.62 18.82
C ALA A 123 12.47 2.95 20.15
N LEU A 124 11.49 2.36 20.85
CA LEU A 124 11.67 1.65 22.11
C LEU A 124 12.22 0.22 21.91
N GLU A 125 11.86 -0.45 20.81
CA GLU A 125 12.31 -1.80 20.43
C GLU A 125 13.76 -1.84 19.93
N ARG A 126 14.36 -0.68 19.63
CA ARG A 126 15.79 -0.57 19.27
C ARG A 126 16.73 -0.44 20.49
N ARG A 127 16.31 -0.96 21.65
CA ARG A 127 17.19 -1.18 22.81
C ARG A 127 17.48 -2.67 22.97
#